data_AF-A0A8S3UV81-F1
#
_entry.id   AF-A0A8S3UV81-F1
#
_cell.length_a   1.000
_cell.length_b   1.000
_cell.length_c   1.000
_cell.angle_alpha   90.00
_cell.angle_beta   90.00
_cell.angle_gamma   90.00
#
_symmetry.space_group_name_H-M   'P 1'
#
loop_
_entity.id
_entity.type
_entity.pdbx_description
1 polymer ?
#
loop_
_entity_poly.entity_id
_entity_poly.type
_entity_poly.pdbx_seq_one_letter_code
_entity_poly.pdbx_strand_id
1 'polypeptide(L)'
;MIWLWTPLFANLTKVNSTRSNNVKYDVMNDQSMDDSIMTLPTQPSNYDHLLKVRLLALTTSSIAIEWNYEETVFRNKTLLGSKVEYFINSGKFSSDMLQPHIHSFTCDHLKVATKYTICISVYLSELVYLKEDDSIVLSKCFGAETIPYIRNDSILVLIILLSYYLFMGMIGVCQWKRKCRMQTSKNRRNEIVHNTENNVNSNSTMRYRELEERQRLTNPVCSIEESRI
;
A
#
# COMPACT_ATOMS: atom_id res chain seq x y z
N MET A 1 10.68 -7.43 -37.24
CA MET A 1 11.34 -6.55 -36.24
C MET A 1 10.66 -6.82 -34.91
N ILE A 2 11.23 -7.74 -34.13
CA ILE A 2 10.61 -8.37 -32.96
C ILE A 2 11.18 -7.67 -31.72
N TRP A 3 10.32 -7.06 -30.91
CA TRP A 3 10.72 -6.44 -29.65
C TRP A 3 10.59 -7.46 -28.52
N LEU A 4 11.73 -7.94 -28.02
CA LEU A 4 11.86 -8.72 -26.79
C LEU A 4 11.71 -7.78 -25.59
N TRP A 5 10.66 -8.01 -24.79
CA TRP A 5 10.53 -7.45 -23.44
C TRP A 5 11.01 -8.50 -22.45
N THR A 6 12.13 -8.24 -21.78
CA THR A 6 12.56 -8.99 -20.59
C THR A 6 12.32 -8.12 -19.35
N PRO A 7 11.50 -8.54 -18.37
CA PRO A 7 11.44 -7.86 -17.09
C PRO A 7 12.63 -8.27 -16.22
N LEU A 8 13.38 -7.26 -15.79
CA LEU A 8 14.54 -7.36 -14.91
C LEU A 8 14.05 -7.19 -13.47
N PHE A 9 13.53 -8.25 -12.86
CA PHE A 9 13.23 -8.29 -11.43
C PHE A 9 13.63 -9.65 -10.85
N ALA A 10 14.86 -9.75 -10.39
CA ALA A 10 15.29 -10.82 -9.50
C ALA A 10 16.45 -10.32 -8.64
N ASN A 11 16.14 -9.73 -7.49
CA ASN A 11 17.02 -9.75 -6.34
C ASN A 11 16.22 -9.45 -5.08
N LEU A 12 15.49 -10.46 -4.61
CA LEU A 12 14.97 -10.48 -3.24
C LEU A 12 15.98 -11.20 -2.36
N THR A 13 16.34 -10.44 -1.33
CA THR A 13 17.21 -10.72 -0.20
C THR A 13 17.06 -12.12 0.36
N LYS A 14 18.21 -12.79 0.49
CA LYS A 14 18.41 -14.03 1.25
C LYS A 14 18.28 -13.70 2.75
N VAL A 15 17.11 -13.94 3.33
CA VAL A 15 16.91 -13.86 4.78
C VAL A 15 17.39 -15.18 5.40
N ASN A 16 18.42 -15.11 6.22
CA ASN A 16 18.93 -16.26 6.99
C ASN A 16 17.87 -16.69 8.00
N SER A 17 17.34 -17.89 7.82
CA SER A 17 16.42 -18.56 8.74
C SER A 17 17.21 -19.10 9.93
N THR A 18 17.08 -18.45 11.09
CA THR A 18 17.52 -18.99 12.37
C THR A 18 16.51 -20.03 12.86
N ARG A 19 16.96 -21.27 12.87
CA ARG A 19 16.55 -22.45 13.66
C ARG A 19 15.32 -22.26 14.57
N SER A 20 14.21 -22.86 14.16
CA SER A 20 12.99 -23.06 14.95
C SER A 20 13.29 -23.98 16.15
N ASN A 21 13.02 -23.47 17.37
CA ASN A 21 13.01 -24.27 18.59
C ASN A 21 11.57 -24.75 18.84
N ASN A 22 11.44 -26.02 19.22
CA ASN A 22 10.17 -26.71 19.45
C ASN A 22 9.27 -25.94 20.42
N VAL A 23 8.21 -25.33 19.90
CA VAL A 23 7.16 -24.66 20.68
C VAL A 23 6.19 -25.71 21.19
N LYS A 24 6.02 -25.77 22.51
CA LYS A 24 4.98 -26.59 23.14
C LYS A 24 3.68 -25.79 23.17
N TYR A 25 2.65 -26.29 22.51
CA TYR A 25 1.32 -25.68 22.50
C TYR A 25 0.48 -26.31 23.61
N ASP A 26 0.18 -25.55 24.66
CA ASP A 26 -0.92 -25.91 25.57
C ASP A 26 -2.21 -25.37 24.97
N VAL A 27 -2.89 -26.22 24.19
CA VAL A 27 -4.23 -25.95 23.68
C VAL A 27 -5.20 -26.10 24.86
N MET A 28 -5.51 -25.00 25.53
CA MET A 28 -6.59 -24.95 26.50
C MET A 28 -7.93 -25.01 25.76
N ASN A 29 -8.72 -25.98 26.18
CA ASN A 29 -10.03 -26.40 25.67
C ASN A 29 -11.02 -25.20 25.62
N ASP A 30 -11.74 -25.07 24.50
CA ASP A 30 -12.80 -24.06 24.28
C ASP A 30 -13.95 -24.29 25.27
N GLN A 31 -13.91 -23.57 26.39
CA GLN A 31 -15.11 -23.28 27.19
C GLN A 31 -15.51 -21.83 26.92
N SER A 32 -16.59 -21.71 26.14
CA SER A 32 -17.46 -20.53 26.02
C SER A 32 -17.56 -19.78 27.35
N MET A 33 -16.88 -18.65 27.45
CA MET A 33 -17.04 -17.69 28.55
C MET A 33 -17.23 -16.28 27.98
N ASP A 34 -18.19 -15.61 28.60
CA ASP A 34 -18.74 -14.29 28.32
C ASP A 34 -17.71 -13.21 27.97
N ASP A 35 -18.16 -12.24 27.16
CA ASP A 35 -17.56 -10.93 26.81
C ASP A 35 -17.30 -10.04 28.04
N SER A 36 -16.60 -10.57 29.03
CA SER A 36 -16.02 -9.81 30.11
C SER A 36 -14.69 -9.27 29.61
N ILE A 37 -14.65 -7.94 29.43
CA ILE A 37 -13.45 -7.19 29.08
C ILE A 37 -12.36 -7.60 30.08
N MET A 38 -11.45 -8.47 29.62
CA MET A 38 -10.31 -8.95 30.39
C MET A 38 -9.33 -7.80 30.53
N THR A 39 -9.65 -6.90 31.45
CA THR A 39 -8.79 -5.80 31.84
C THR A 39 -7.74 -6.42 32.73
N LEU A 40 -6.62 -6.80 32.12
CA LEU A 40 -5.45 -7.31 32.85
C LEU A 40 -5.10 -6.27 33.92
N PRO A 41 -5.00 -6.64 35.22
CA PRO A 41 -4.59 -5.69 36.24
C PRO A 41 -3.12 -5.34 36.01
N THR A 42 -2.88 -4.29 35.24
CA THR A 42 -1.57 -3.66 35.11
C THR A 42 -1.32 -2.95 36.43
N GLN A 43 -0.76 -3.65 37.41
CA GLN A 43 -0.24 -3.00 38.61
C GLN A 43 0.85 -2.04 38.12
N PRO A 44 0.70 -0.70 38.31
CA PRO A 44 1.65 0.25 37.78
C PRO A 44 2.98 0.04 38.51
N SER A 45 3.90 -0.65 37.87
CA SER A 45 5.22 -0.89 38.42
C SER A 45 5.97 0.44 38.32
N ASN A 46 6.59 0.89 39.41
CA ASN A 46 7.41 2.11 39.45
C ASN A 46 8.70 2.01 38.59
N TYR A 47 8.75 1.03 37.69
CA TYR A 47 9.91 0.63 36.92
C TYR A 47 9.65 0.62 35.39
N ASP A 48 8.51 1.14 34.94
CA ASP A 48 8.15 1.20 33.51
C ASP A 48 9.17 1.95 32.62
N HIS A 49 10.00 2.81 33.23
CA HIS A 49 11.07 3.54 32.57
C HIS A 49 12.34 2.71 32.34
N LEU A 50 12.55 1.64 33.12
CA LEU A 50 13.78 0.85 33.12
C LEU A 50 13.81 -0.18 31.98
N LEU A 51 12.64 -0.61 31.50
CA LEU A 51 12.50 -1.54 30.39
C LEU A 51 12.04 -0.80 29.13
N LYS A 52 12.87 -0.78 28.09
CA LYS A 52 12.56 -0.17 26.80
C LYS A 52 12.29 -1.28 25.78
N VAL A 53 11.04 -1.39 25.36
CA VAL A 53 10.62 -2.36 24.35
C VAL A 53 10.49 -1.66 23.01
N ARG A 54 10.99 -2.28 21.96
CA ARG A 54 10.93 -1.83 20.57
C ARG A 54 10.33 -2.91 19.70
N LEU A 55 9.51 -2.47 18.75
CA LEU A 55 8.98 -3.31 17.69
C LEU A 55 10.00 -3.34 16.55
N LEU A 56 10.48 -4.52 16.17
CA LEU A 56 11.47 -4.66 15.08
C LEU A 56 10.79 -4.84 13.73
N ALA A 57 9.89 -5.80 13.63
CA ALA A 57 9.22 -6.14 12.39
C ALA A 57 7.80 -6.63 12.66
N LEU A 58 6.92 -6.35 11.71
CA LEU A 58 5.55 -6.82 11.70
C LEU A 58 5.28 -7.49 10.37
N THR A 59 4.70 -8.68 10.42
CA THR A 59 4.23 -9.39 9.23
C THR A 59 2.75 -9.71 9.35
N THR A 60 2.23 -10.47 8.38
CA THR A 60 0.86 -10.98 8.42
C THR A 60 0.63 -12.02 9.51
N SER A 61 1.68 -12.74 9.94
CA SER A 61 1.55 -13.86 10.88
C SER A 61 2.64 -13.90 11.94
N SER A 62 3.46 -12.86 12.04
CA SER A 62 4.50 -12.76 13.06
C SER A 62 4.75 -11.33 13.52
N ILE A 63 5.17 -11.20 14.76
CA ILE A 63 5.56 -9.94 15.40
C ILE A 63 6.92 -10.15 16.05
N ALA A 64 7.92 -9.39 15.60
CA ALA A 64 9.26 -9.42 16.15
C ALA A 64 9.48 -8.24 17.09
N ILE A 65 9.93 -8.54 18.31
CA ILE A 65 10.12 -7.57 19.38
C ILE A 65 11.55 -7.66 19.89
N GLU A 66 12.06 -6.53 20.36
CA GLU A 66 13.34 -6.41 21.05
C GLU A 66 13.16 -5.58 22.30
N TRP A 67 13.87 -5.90 23.36
CA TRP A 67 13.86 -5.10 24.58
C TRP A 67 15.27 -4.86 25.07
N ASN A 68 15.46 -3.68 25.63
CA ASN A 68 16.71 -3.25 26.23
C ASN A 68 16.43 -2.70 27.63
N TYR A 69 17.42 -2.82 28.50
CA TYR A 69 17.35 -2.37 29.88
C TYR A 69 18.29 -1.19 30.07
N GLU A 70 17.98 -0.33 31.03
CA GLU A 70 18.93 0.69 31.47
C GLU A 70 20.05 0.05 32.31
N GLU A 71 21.31 0.45 32.10
CA GLU A 71 22.47 -0.16 32.79
C GLU A 71 22.37 -0.09 34.32
N THR A 72 21.62 0.88 34.84
CA THR A 72 21.38 1.08 36.27
C THR A 72 20.58 -0.06 36.92
N VAL A 73 19.84 -0.84 36.13
CA VAL A 73 19.00 -1.97 36.60
C VAL A 73 19.83 -3.07 37.24
N PHE A 74 21.06 -3.28 36.76
CA PHE A 74 21.90 -4.41 37.15
C PHE A 74 22.88 -4.09 38.28
N ARG A 75 22.87 -2.87 38.84
CA ARG A 75 23.94 -2.41 39.75
C ARG A 75 24.17 -3.30 40.98
N ASN A 76 23.23 -4.15 41.37
CA ASN A 76 23.39 -5.19 42.39
C ASN A 76 22.49 -6.42 42.11
N LYS A 77 22.11 -6.64 40.85
CA LYS A 77 21.10 -7.64 40.49
C LYS A 77 21.59 -8.51 39.34
N THR A 78 21.34 -9.81 39.44
CA THR A 78 21.65 -10.77 38.38
C THR A 78 20.40 -11.00 37.53
N LEU A 79 20.56 -10.92 36.21
CA LEU A 79 19.49 -11.24 35.27
C LEU A 79 19.30 -12.76 35.19
N LEU A 80 18.15 -13.26 35.61
CA LEU A 80 17.82 -14.68 35.53
C LEU A 80 17.35 -15.06 34.12
N GLY A 81 16.61 -14.16 33.48
CA GLY A 81 16.04 -14.38 32.15
C GLY A 81 14.84 -13.49 31.90
N SER A 82 14.18 -13.73 30.78
CA SER A 82 12.96 -13.02 30.41
C SER A 82 11.89 -13.99 29.91
N LYS A 83 10.64 -13.58 30.00
CA LYS A 83 9.49 -14.33 29.52
C LYS A 83 8.60 -13.40 28.70
N VAL A 84 8.18 -13.88 27.55
CA VAL A 84 7.32 -13.13 26.63
C VAL A 84 5.94 -13.78 26.65
N GLU A 85 4.94 -12.96 26.89
CA GLU A 85 3.55 -13.39 26.88
C GLU A 85 2.77 -12.53 25.90
N TYR A 86 1.90 -13.14 25.10
CA TYR A 86 0.97 -12.39 24.26
C TYR A 86 -0.45 -12.86 24.48
N PHE A 87 -1.34 -11.88 24.52
CA PHE A 87 -2.75 -12.05 24.82
C PHE A 87 -3.57 -11.70 23.58
N ILE A 88 -4.54 -12.55 23.30
CA ILE A 88 -5.62 -12.34 22.34
C ILE A 88 -6.94 -12.44 23.11
N ASN A 89 -8.02 -11.86 22.60
CA ASN A 89 -9.34 -11.97 23.24
C ASN A 89 -9.73 -13.42 23.56
N SER A 90 -9.27 -14.40 22.77
CA SER A 90 -9.59 -15.81 22.91
C SER A 90 -8.56 -16.62 23.72
N GLY A 91 -7.54 -16.01 24.31
CA GLY A 91 -6.53 -16.77 25.04
C GLY A 91 -5.19 -16.07 25.27
N LYS A 92 -4.25 -16.82 25.84
CA LYS A 92 -2.92 -16.36 26.19
C LYS A 92 -1.88 -17.36 25.71
N PHE A 93 -0.78 -16.85 25.19
CA PHE A 93 0.44 -17.62 25.01
C PHE A 93 1.53 -17.09 25.95
N SER A 94 2.38 -18.00 26.39
CA SER A 94 3.53 -17.69 27.24
C SER A 94 4.73 -18.46 26.69
N SER A 95 5.84 -17.77 26.46
CA SER A 95 7.09 -18.40 26.07
C SER A 95 7.70 -19.16 27.25
N ASP A 96 8.61 -20.08 26.94
CA ASP A 96 9.57 -20.55 27.93
C ASP A 96 10.45 -19.40 28.42
N MET A 97 11.11 -19.61 29.56
CA MET A 97 12.06 -18.64 30.09
C MET A 97 13.28 -18.54 29.17
N LEU A 98 13.43 -17.36 28.57
CA LEU A 98 14.53 -17.01 27.68
C LEU A 98 15.78 -16.74 28.50
N GLN A 99 16.92 -17.12 27.93
CA GLN A 99 18.21 -16.95 28.58
C GLN A 99 18.56 -15.46 28.73
N PRO A 100 19.37 -15.07 29.73
CA PRO A 100 19.69 -13.68 30.03
C PRO A 100 20.26 -12.87 28.86
N HIS A 101 20.98 -13.51 27.93
CA HIS A 101 21.60 -12.83 26.79
C HIS A 101 20.64 -12.64 25.59
N ILE A 102 19.43 -13.19 25.66
CA ILE A 102 18.43 -13.07 24.62
C ILE A 102 17.59 -11.82 24.91
N HIS A 103 17.59 -10.90 23.95
CA HIS A 103 16.92 -9.60 24.06
C HIS A 103 15.89 -9.37 22.95
N SER A 104 15.65 -10.39 22.13
CA SER A 104 14.68 -10.35 21.06
C SER A 104 13.89 -11.65 21.01
N PHE A 105 12.65 -11.53 20.56
CA PHE A 105 11.75 -12.67 20.41
C PHE A 105 10.85 -12.45 19.20
N THR A 106 10.51 -13.52 18.50
CA THR A 106 9.54 -13.47 17.40
C THR A 106 8.35 -14.32 17.78
N CYS A 107 7.20 -13.67 17.90
CA CYS A 107 5.92 -14.35 18.06
C CYS A 107 5.47 -14.81 16.67
N ASP A 108 5.57 -16.11 16.40
CA ASP A 108 5.17 -16.72 15.12
C ASP A 108 3.76 -17.31 15.18
N HIS A 109 3.22 -17.65 14.00
CA HIS A 109 1.91 -18.30 13.83
C HIS A 109 0.72 -17.49 14.39
N LEU A 110 0.83 -16.17 14.36
CA LEU A 110 -0.25 -15.26 14.76
C LEU A 110 -1.36 -15.22 13.69
N LYS A 111 -2.60 -15.08 14.13
CA LYS A 111 -3.74 -14.78 13.27
C LYS A 111 -3.56 -13.41 12.60
N VAL A 112 -3.87 -13.36 11.32
CA VAL A 112 -3.80 -12.16 10.46
C VAL A 112 -4.80 -11.10 10.92
N ALA A 113 -4.47 -9.82 10.70
CA ALA A 113 -5.34 -8.67 10.98
C ALA A 113 -5.91 -8.68 12.42
N THR A 114 -5.12 -9.15 13.38
CA THR A 114 -5.54 -9.33 14.77
C THR A 114 -4.68 -8.48 15.69
N LYS A 115 -5.33 -7.88 16.69
CA LYS A 115 -4.69 -7.12 17.77
C LYS A 115 -4.22 -8.07 18.87
N TYR A 116 -2.98 -7.89 19.28
CA TYR A 116 -2.34 -8.61 20.37
C TYR A 116 -1.83 -7.62 21.41
N THR A 117 -1.97 -7.98 22.68
CA THR A 117 -1.26 -7.31 23.77
C THR A 117 -0.04 -8.15 24.10
N ILE A 118 1.16 -7.62 23.93
CA ILE A 118 2.42 -8.31 24.18
C ILE A 118 3.01 -7.75 25.47
N CYS A 119 3.31 -8.63 26.41
CA CYS A 119 3.94 -8.33 27.68
C CYS A 119 5.28 -9.04 27.77
N ILE A 120 6.32 -8.30 28.15
CA ILE A 120 7.64 -8.86 28.43
C ILE A 120 7.87 -8.73 29.92
N SER A 121 8.18 -9.84 30.58
CA SER A 121 8.55 -9.91 31.99
C SER A 121 10.01 -10.31 32.12
N VAL A 122 10.75 -9.58 32.93
CA VAL A 122 12.19 -9.77 33.14
C VAL A 122 12.39 -10.10 34.60
N TYR A 123 13.08 -11.21 34.86
CA TYR A 123 13.29 -11.74 36.20
C TYR A 123 14.70 -11.40 36.67
N LEU A 124 14.78 -10.65 37.77
CA LEU A 124 16.02 -10.23 38.40
C LEU A 124 16.14 -10.89 39.78
N SER A 125 17.34 -11.35 40.13
CA SER A 125 17.66 -11.81 41.49
C SER A 125 18.61 -10.83 42.17
N GLU A 126 18.36 -10.52 43.45
CA GLU A 126 19.27 -9.69 44.26
C GLU A 126 20.50 -10.49 44.74
N LEU A 127 20.44 -11.82 44.71
CA LEU A 127 21.50 -12.71 45.17
C LEU A 127 21.82 -13.74 44.08
N VAL A 128 23.11 -13.97 43.82
CA VAL A 128 23.64 -14.80 42.72
C VAL A 128 23.16 -16.28 42.78
N TYR A 129 22.53 -16.73 43.89
CA TYR A 129 22.28 -18.15 44.16
C TYR A 129 20.92 -18.53 44.80
N LEU A 130 19.89 -17.67 44.80
CA LEU A 130 18.58 -18.01 45.38
C LEU A 130 17.52 -18.33 44.33
N LYS A 131 16.60 -19.22 44.72
CA LYS A 131 15.48 -19.77 43.94
C LYS A 131 14.51 -18.69 43.46
N GLU A 132 13.72 -19.01 42.43
CA GLU A 132 12.73 -18.17 41.74
C GLU A 132 11.80 -17.31 42.63
N ASP A 133 11.56 -17.72 43.87
CA ASP A 133 10.57 -17.10 44.76
C ASP A 133 10.91 -15.66 45.23
N ASP A 134 12.20 -15.26 45.22
CA ASP A 134 12.64 -13.90 45.60
C ASP A 134 12.97 -13.01 44.39
N SER A 135 12.45 -13.35 43.21
CA SER A 135 12.77 -12.62 41.99
C SER A 135 11.95 -11.33 41.82
N ILE A 136 12.65 -10.24 41.52
CA ILE A 136 12.02 -8.97 41.15
C ILE A 136 11.63 -9.04 39.68
N VAL A 137 10.33 -8.87 39.42
CA VAL A 137 9.77 -8.93 38.07
C VAL A 137 9.57 -7.52 37.53
N LEU A 138 10.29 -7.18 36.45
CA LEU A 138 10.05 -5.99 35.65
C LEU A 138 9.18 -6.37 34.46
N SER A 139 7.98 -5.81 34.35
CA SER A 139 7.09 -6.13 33.23
C SER A 139 6.72 -4.89 32.43
N LYS A 140 6.58 -5.05 31.10
CA LYS A 140 6.08 -3.99 30.22
C LYS A 140 5.21 -4.59 29.13
N CYS A 141 4.03 -4.00 28.96
CA CYS A 141 3.04 -4.42 27.99
C CYS A 141 2.80 -3.34 26.94
N PHE A 142 2.54 -3.75 25.70
CA PHE A 142 2.13 -2.86 24.62
C PHE A 142 1.21 -3.59 23.63
N GLY A 143 0.36 -2.83 22.93
CA GLY A 143 -0.51 -3.36 21.88
C GLY A 143 0.18 -3.35 20.52
N ALA A 144 0.06 -4.44 19.76
CA ALA A 144 0.53 -4.55 18.38
C ALA A 144 -0.52 -5.29 17.53
N GLU A 145 -0.64 -4.92 16.25
CA GLU A 145 -1.66 -5.47 15.36
C GLU A 145 -1.03 -6.01 14.08
N THR A 146 -1.12 -7.32 13.83
CA THR A 146 -0.54 -7.94 12.62
C THR A 146 -1.08 -7.32 11.34
N ILE A 147 -0.25 -7.27 10.30
CA ILE A 147 -0.61 -6.65 9.02
C ILE A 147 -1.75 -7.44 8.35
N PRO A 148 -2.80 -6.79 7.83
CA PRO A 148 -3.84 -7.48 7.08
C PRO A 148 -3.29 -8.07 5.78
N TYR A 149 -3.76 -9.26 5.43
CA TYR A 149 -3.39 -9.89 4.16
C TYR A 149 -3.99 -9.10 2.99
N ILE A 150 -3.13 -8.42 2.23
CA ILE A 150 -3.53 -7.83 0.95
C ILE A 150 -3.50 -8.96 -0.08
N ARG A 151 -4.68 -9.42 -0.51
CA ARG A 151 -4.78 -10.44 -1.56
C ARG A 151 -4.20 -9.90 -2.87
N ASN A 152 -3.36 -10.70 -3.52
CA ASN A 152 -2.71 -10.32 -4.78
C ASN A 152 -3.70 -9.94 -5.89
N ASP A 153 -4.88 -10.57 -5.89
CA ASP A 153 -5.96 -10.26 -6.85
C ASP A 153 -6.37 -8.78 -6.77
N SER A 154 -6.44 -8.20 -5.57
CA SER A 154 -6.82 -6.80 -5.38
C SER A 154 -5.76 -5.82 -5.89
N ILE A 155 -4.48 -6.16 -5.75
CA ILE A 155 -3.37 -5.36 -6.28
C ILE A 155 -3.40 -5.39 -7.81
N LEU A 156 -3.64 -6.57 -8.39
CA LEU A 156 -3.71 -6.73 -9.84
C LEU A 156 -4.86 -5.90 -10.43
N VAL A 157 -6.05 -5.98 -9.83
CA VAL A 157 -7.21 -5.15 -10.23
C VAL A 157 -6.90 -3.66 -10.13
N LEU A 158 -6.24 -3.23 -9.05
CA LEU A 158 -5.85 -1.83 -8.87
C LEU A 158 -4.85 -1.36 -9.94
N ILE A 159 -3.85 -2.17 -10.29
CA ILE A 159 -2.90 -1.87 -11.36
C ILE A 159 -3.60 -1.76 -12.72
N ILE A 160 -4.52 -2.70 -13.03
CA ILE A 160 -5.31 -2.65 -14.27
C ILE A 160 -6.13 -1.36 -14.33
N LEU A 161 -6.87 -1.03 -13.27
CA LEU A 161 -7.66 0.19 -13.20
C LEU A 161 -6.79 1.44 -13.40
N LEU A 162 -5.65 1.51 -12.71
CA LEU A 162 -4.75 2.66 -12.80
C LEU A 162 -4.16 2.80 -14.21
N SER A 163 -3.79 1.68 -14.84
CA SER A 163 -3.33 1.67 -16.23
C SER A 163 -4.42 2.12 -17.22
N TYR A 164 -5.67 1.74 -16.98
CA TYR A 164 -6.81 2.15 -17.80
C TYR A 164 -7.05 3.67 -17.71
N TYR A 165 -7.01 4.25 -16.51
CA TYR A 165 -7.16 5.70 -16.34
C TYR A 165 -6.03 6.49 -17.01
N LEU A 166 -4.79 6.02 -16.88
CA LEU A 166 -3.65 6.64 -17.58
C LEU A 166 -3.83 6.58 -19.10
N PHE A 167 -4.26 5.44 -19.63
CA PHE A 167 -4.51 5.26 -21.05
C PHE A 167 -5.61 6.20 -21.57
N MET A 168 -6.74 6.28 -20.87
CA MET A 168 -7.84 7.18 -21.22
C MET A 168 -7.42 8.66 -21.12
N GLY A 169 -6.61 9.01 -20.11
CA GLY A 169 -6.02 10.33 -19.98
C GLY A 169 -5.13 10.70 -21.17
N MET A 170 -4.27 9.77 -21.61
CA MET A 170 -3.41 9.96 -22.77
C MET A 170 -4.20 10.13 -24.07
N ILE A 171 -5.26 9.34 -24.28
CA ILE A 171 -6.17 9.52 -25.41
C ILE A 171 -6.83 10.90 -25.37
N GLY A 172 -7.32 11.31 -24.21
CA GLY A 172 -7.94 12.63 -24.01
C GLY A 172 -7.00 13.77 -24.38
N VAL A 173 -5.76 13.73 -23.92
CA VAL A 173 -4.72 14.74 -24.26
C VAL A 173 -4.40 14.73 -25.75
N CYS A 174 -4.29 13.56 -26.38
CA CYS A 174 -4.05 13.44 -27.82
C CYS A 174 -5.20 14.04 -28.66
N GLN A 175 -6.45 13.73 -28.30
CA GLN A 175 -7.66 14.29 -28.92
C GLN A 175 -7.70 15.81 -28.76
N TRP A 176 -7.42 16.31 -27.55
CA TRP A 176 -7.37 17.75 -27.26
C TRP A 176 -6.32 18.47 -28.11
N LYS A 177 -5.08 17.95 -28.14
CA LYS A 177 -4.01 18.49 -28.99
C LYS A 177 -4.39 18.51 -30.47
N ARG A 178 -5.05 17.44 -30.97
CA ARG A 178 -5.52 17.39 -32.36
C ARG A 178 -6.56 18.47 -32.64
N LYS A 179 -7.52 18.66 -31.73
CA LYS A 179 -8.55 19.71 -31.85
C LYS A 179 -7.93 21.12 -31.85
N CYS A 180 -7.01 21.40 -30.92
CA CYS A 180 -6.27 22.66 -30.90
C CYS A 180 -5.53 22.91 -32.22
N ARG A 181 -4.77 21.93 -32.73
CA ARG A 181 -4.07 22.05 -34.03
C ARG A 181 -5.02 22.32 -35.19
N MET A 182 -6.18 21.66 -35.24
CA MET A 182 -7.20 21.89 -36.26
C MET A 182 -7.79 23.30 -36.17
N GLN A 183 -8.06 23.80 -34.98
CA GLN A 183 -8.54 25.19 -34.78
C GLN A 183 -7.47 26.21 -35.18
N THR A 184 -6.20 26.01 -34.78
CA THR A 184 -5.11 26.89 -35.21
C THR A 184 -4.95 26.89 -36.73
N SER A 185 -5.06 25.73 -37.39
CA SER A 185 -5.00 25.66 -38.85
C SER A 185 -6.21 26.32 -39.54
N LYS A 186 -7.41 26.24 -38.95
CA LYS A 186 -8.60 26.92 -39.48
C LYS A 186 -8.48 28.43 -39.33
N ASN A 187 -8.05 28.91 -38.17
CA ASN A 187 -7.83 30.34 -37.94
C ASN A 187 -6.77 30.89 -38.90
N ARG A 188 -5.65 30.16 -39.11
CA ARG A 188 -4.61 30.57 -40.07
C ARG A 188 -5.11 30.60 -41.52
N ARG A 189 -5.99 29.67 -41.92
CA ARG A 189 -6.61 29.70 -43.27
C ARG A 189 -7.61 30.86 -43.41
N ASN A 190 -8.41 31.12 -42.39
CA ASN A 190 -9.35 32.24 -42.41
C ASN A 190 -8.62 33.59 -42.44
N GLU A 191 -7.49 33.71 -41.75
CA GLU A 191 -6.63 34.91 -41.78
C GLU A 191 -6.03 35.14 -43.18
N ILE A 192 -5.61 34.07 -43.87
CA ILE A 192 -5.13 34.15 -45.26
C ILE A 192 -6.27 34.55 -46.21
N VAL A 193 -7.47 33.96 -46.06
CA VAL A 193 -8.63 34.31 -46.91
C VAL A 193 -9.05 35.76 -46.69
N HIS A 194 -9.12 36.24 -45.44
CA HIS A 194 -9.51 37.62 -45.14
C HIS A 194 -8.45 38.65 -45.61
N ASN A 195 -7.16 38.30 -45.56
CA ASN A 195 -6.11 39.12 -46.15
C ASN A 195 -6.12 39.08 -47.69
N THR A 196 -6.60 37.99 -48.29
CA THR A 196 -6.74 37.87 -49.76
C THR A 196 -7.96 38.62 -50.26
N GLU A 197 -9.11 38.58 -49.57
CA GLU A 197 -10.29 39.40 -49.91
C GLU A 197 -10.00 40.90 -49.84
N ASN A 198 -9.28 41.34 -48.80
CA ASN A 198 -8.86 42.75 -48.69
C ASN A 198 -7.88 43.17 -49.81
N ASN A 199 -7.16 42.23 -50.42
CA ASN A 199 -6.19 42.49 -51.48
C ASN A 199 -6.73 42.21 -52.89
N VAL A 200 -7.90 41.55 -53.02
CA VAL A 200 -8.58 41.26 -54.31
C VAL A 200 -9.61 42.35 -54.64
N ASN A 201 -10.11 43.10 -53.65
CA ASN A 201 -10.89 44.31 -53.90
C ASN A 201 -10.11 45.42 -54.62
N SER A 202 -8.80 45.26 -54.83
CA SER A 202 -7.97 46.17 -55.63
C SER A 202 -7.71 45.68 -57.07
N ASN A 203 -8.12 44.45 -57.46
CA ASN A 203 -8.04 43.98 -58.85
C ASN A 203 -8.98 42.78 -59.11
N SER A 204 -10.21 43.08 -59.55
CA SER A 204 -11.19 42.08 -59.94
C SER A 204 -10.78 41.38 -61.24
N THR A 205 -10.24 40.17 -61.15
CA THR A 205 -10.21 39.23 -62.29
C THR A 205 -11.14 38.07 -61.97
N MET A 206 -12.34 38.14 -62.55
CA MET A 206 -13.39 37.14 -62.40
C MET A 206 -12.88 35.78 -62.88
N ARG A 207 -13.09 34.74 -62.08
CA ARG A 207 -12.57 33.39 -62.35
C ARG A 207 -13.42 32.76 -63.46
N TYR A 208 -12.79 32.32 -64.56
CA TYR A 208 -13.45 31.77 -65.76
C TYR A 208 -14.58 30.75 -65.49
N ARG A 209 -14.49 29.99 -64.39
CA ARG A 209 -15.50 29.01 -63.96
C ARG A 209 -16.86 29.64 -63.62
N GLU A 210 -16.89 30.88 -63.13
CA GLU A 210 -18.12 31.61 -62.81
C GLU A 210 -18.82 32.19 -64.07
N LEU A 211 -18.06 32.44 -65.14
CA LEU A 211 -18.63 32.83 -66.43
C LEU A 211 -19.36 31.65 -67.10
N GLU A 212 -18.80 30.44 -66.97
CA GLU A 212 -19.35 29.22 -67.55
C GLU A 212 -20.66 28.78 -66.88
N GLU A 213 -20.78 28.95 -65.56
CA GLU A 213 -22.01 28.66 -64.81
C GLU A 213 -23.14 29.65 -65.13
N ARG A 214 -22.83 30.94 -65.37
CA ARG A 214 -23.83 31.91 -65.80
C ARG A 214 -24.37 31.64 -67.20
N GLN A 215 -23.55 31.10 -68.11
CA GLN A 215 -23.95 30.80 -69.48
C GLN A 215 -24.93 29.61 -69.57
N ARG A 216 -24.88 28.68 -68.60
CA ARG A 216 -25.85 27.56 -68.49
C ARG A 216 -27.20 27.98 -67.93
N LEU A 217 -27.26 29.08 -67.18
CA LEU A 217 -28.50 29.58 -66.58
C LEU A 217 -29.28 30.52 -67.51
N THR A 218 -28.66 31.06 -68.56
CA THR A 218 -29.29 31.99 -69.51
C THR A 218 -29.91 31.35 -70.75
N ASN A 219 -29.64 30.07 -71.02
CA ASN A 219 -30.35 29.30 -72.06
C ASN A 219 -31.24 28.24 -71.40
N PRO A 220 -32.50 28.55 -71.08
CA PRO A 220 -33.47 27.53 -70.75
C PRO A 220 -33.78 26.75 -72.03
N VAL A 221 -33.27 25.51 -72.14
CA VAL A 221 -33.85 24.55 -73.07
C VAL A 221 -35.28 24.27 -72.58
N CYS A 222 -36.22 24.95 -73.24
CA CYS A 222 -37.64 24.76 -73.09
C CYS A 222 -38.07 23.44 -73.75
N SER A 223 -39.22 22.92 -73.32
CA SER A 223 -39.94 21.70 -73.75
C SER A 223 -39.50 20.38 -73.09
N ILE A 224 -40.23 20.00 -72.04
CA ILE A 224 -40.69 18.61 -71.92
C ILE A 224 -42.22 18.69 -71.98
N GLU A 225 -42.73 18.49 -73.18
CA GLU A 225 -44.12 18.10 -73.44
C GLU A 225 -44.41 16.78 -72.70
N GLU A 226 -45.44 16.83 -71.87
CA GLU A 226 -46.63 15.99 -71.98
C GLU A 226 -46.45 14.52 -72.43
N SER A 227 -46.73 13.58 -71.53
CA SER A 227 -47.72 12.52 -71.80
C SER A 227 -48.06 11.74 -70.53
N ARG A 228 -49.34 11.83 -70.15
CA ARG A 228 -50.03 10.85 -69.31
C ARG A 228 -50.06 9.50 -70.04
N ILE A 229 -49.91 8.41 -69.28
CA ILE A 229 -50.85 7.28 -69.16
C ILE A 229 -50.55 6.62 -67.80
#